data_AF-A0A0B1TS25-F1
#
_entry.id   AF-A0A0B1TS25-F1
#
_cell.length_a   1.000
_cell.length_b   1.000
_cell.length_c   1.000
_cell.angle_alpha   90.00
_cell.angle_beta   90.00
_cell.angle_gamma   90.00
#
_symmetry.space_group_name_H-M   'P 1'
#
loop_
_entity.id
_entity.type
_entity.pdbx_description
1 polymer ?
#
loop_
_entity_poly.entity_id
_entity_poly.type
_entity_poly.pdbx_seq_one_letter_code
_entity_poly.pdbx_strand_id
1 'polypeptide(L)' 'MDKNTLMAAANVVDAQATELPDLGIPVDPDVADFMGAFEETAVGLDDLDDPEGDATEAGHGR' A
#
# COMPACT_ATOMS: atom_id res chain seq x y z
N MET A 1 15.19 -5.98 8.20
CA MET A 1 16.10 -5.87 7.02
C MET A 1 16.59 -4.43 6.83
N ASP A 2 17.59 -4.17 5.98
CA ASP A 2 17.98 -2.80 5.59
C ASP A 2 16.96 -2.16 4.64
N LYS A 3 16.76 -0.84 4.73
CA LYS A 3 15.76 -0.11 3.92
C LYS A 3 15.92 -0.31 2.41
N ASN A 4 17.14 -0.36 1.90
CA ASN A 4 17.38 -0.60 0.47
C ASN A 4 16.94 -2.00 0.03
N THR A 5 17.10 -3.00 0.89
CA THR A 5 16.66 -4.38 0.63
C THR A 5 15.13 -4.47 0.66
N LEU A 6 14.49 -3.82 1.63
CA LEU A 6 13.03 -3.74 1.71
C LEU A 6 12.43 -3.07 0.47
N MET A 7 13.01 -1.96 0.03
CA MET A 7 12.55 -1.24 -1.16
C MET A 7 12.72 -2.07 -2.43
N ALA A 8 13.85 -2.78 -2.59
CA ALA A 8 14.06 -3.68 -3.73
C ALA A 8 13.06 -4.84 -3.74
N ALA A 9 12.79 -5.43 -2.57
CA ALA A 9 11.80 -6.51 -2.44
C ALA A 9 10.37 -6.01 -2.71
N ALA A 10 10.00 -4.84 -2.19
CA ALA A 10 8.70 -4.23 -2.42
C ALA A 10 8.43 -4.00 -3.92
N ASN A 11 9.42 -3.49 -4.66
CA ASN A 11 9.29 -3.29 -6.12
C ASN A 11 9.03 -4.60 -6.88
N VAL A 12 9.62 -5.71 -6.43
CA VAL A 12 9.42 -7.03 -7.06
C VAL A 12 8.04 -7.59 -6.75
N VAL A 13 7.54 -7.36 -5.53
CA VAL A 13 6.18 -7.74 -5.13
C VAL A 13 5.16 -6.94 -5.94
N ASP A 14 5.35 -5.63 -6.07
CA ASP A 14 4.48 -4.72 -6.81
C ASP A 14 4.37 -5.10 -8.30
N ALA A 15 5.51 -5.40 -8.94
CA ALA A 15 5.52 -5.89 -10.32
C ALA A 15 4.72 -7.18 -10.47
N GLN A 16 4.94 -8.16 -9.58
CA GLN A 16 4.21 -9.42 -9.62
C GLN A 16 2.71 -9.24 -9.35
N ALA A 17 2.34 -8.35 -8.43
CA ALA A 17 0.93 -8.08 -8.09
C ALA A 17 0.20 -7.44 -9.27
N THR A 18 0.91 -6.57 -10.01
CA THR A 18 0.41 -5.95 -11.24
C THR A 18 0.26 -6.98 -12.36
N GLU A 19 1.20 -7.92 -12.49
CA GLU A 19 1.15 -8.95 -13.54
C GLU A 19 0.11 -10.05 -13.25
N LEU A 20 -0.09 -10.40 -11.97
CA LEU A 20 -0.96 -11.51 -11.54
C LEU A 20 -1.81 -11.10 -10.31
N PRO A 21 -2.80 -10.21 -10.49
CA PRO A 21 -3.57 -9.66 -9.36
C PRO A 21 -4.44 -10.69 -8.63
N ASP A 22 -4.85 -11.75 -9.31
CA ASP A 22 -5.71 -12.81 -8.72
C ASP A 22 -4.89 -13.87 -7.96
N LEU A 23 -3.56 -13.85 -8.05
CA LEU A 23 -2.69 -14.82 -7.40
C LEU A 23 -2.07 -14.18 -6.15
N GLY A 24 -2.34 -14.76 -4.98
CA GLY A 24 -1.70 -14.34 -3.75
C GLY A 24 -0.19 -14.50 -3.83
N ILE A 25 0.55 -13.41 -3.66
CA ILE A 25 2.02 -13.40 -3.67
C ILE A 25 2.50 -13.64 -2.24
N PRO A 26 3.34 -14.66 -1.99
CA PRO A 26 3.97 -14.82 -0.68
C PRO A 26 5.03 -13.72 -0.50
N VAL A 27 4.80 -12.85 0.48
CA VAL A 27 5.69 -11.73 0.81
C VAL A 27 6.29 -11.95 2.21
N ASP A 28 7.53 -11.51 2.40
CA ASP A 28 8.15 -11.47 3.73
C ASP A 28 7.41 -10.49 4.65
N PRO A 29 7.18 -10.82 5.94
CA PRO A 29 6.45 -9.95 6.86
C PRO A 29 7.07 -8.55 7.01
N ASP A 30 8.40 -8.41 6.98
CA ASP A 30 9.05 -7.11 7.07
C ASP A 30 8.76 -6.26 5.81
N VAL A 31 8.65 -6.91 4.65
CA VAL A 31 8.34 -6.24 3.38
C VAL A 31 6.86 -5.87 3.33
N ALA A 32 5.97 -6.75 3.82
CA ALA A 32 4.54 -6.47 3.91
C ALA A 32 4.25 -5.30 4.85
N ASP A 33 4.92 -5.23 6.00
CA ASP A 33 4.84 -4.10 6.92
C ASP A 33 5.40 -2.81 6.28
N PHE A 34 6.54 -2.90 5.61
CA PHE A 34 7.12 -1.77 4.86
C PHE A 34 6.20 -1.25 3.74
N MET A 35 5.39 -2.11 3.14
CA MET A 35 4.39 -1.76 2.12
C MET A 35 3.05 -1.30 2.71
N GLY A 36 2.90 -1.25 4.04
CA GLY A 36 1.67 -0.85 4.71
C GLY A 36 0.54 -1.87 4.58
N ALA A 37 0.84 -3.14 4.28
CA ALA A 37 -0.17 -4.18 4.03
C ALA A 37 -1.11 -4.46 5.21
N PHE A 38 -0.71 -4.07 6.43
CA PHE A 38 -1.49 -4.22 7.66
C PHE A 38 -1.97 -2.89 8.24
N GLU A 39 -1.64 -1.76 7.59
CA GLU A 39 -2.05 -0.44 8.04
C GLU A 39 -3.47 -0.14 7.55
N GLU A 40 -4.35 0.23 8.47
CA GLU A 40 -5.72 0.62 8.14
C GLU A 40 -5.69 1.99 7.45
N THR A 41 -5.91 1.99 6.14
CA THR A 41 -6.00 3.20 5.30
C THR A 41 -7.44 3.69 5.13
N ALA A 42 -8.39 3.11 5.87
CA ALA A 42 -9.77 3.58 5.88
C ALA A 42 -9.88 4.91 6.63
N VAL A 43 -10.63 5.86 6.05
CA VAL A 43 -10.93 7.16 6.68
C VAL A 43 -11.65 6.91 8.00
N GLY A 44 -11.00 7.28 9.11
CA GLY A 44 -11.54 7.20 10.45
C GLY A 44 -12.56 8.31 10.71
N LEU A 45 -13.33 8.19 11.81
CA LEU A 45 -14.23 9.26 12.21
C LEU A 45 -13.46 10.54 12.57
N ASP A 46 -12.24 10.42 13.09
CA ASP A 46 -11.35 11.54 13.40
C ASP A 46 -10.86 12.30 12.15
N ASP A 47 -10.86 11.67 10.97
CA ASP A 47 -10.51 12.29 9.69
C ASP A 47 -11.68 13.10 9.08
N LEU A 48 -12.92 12.87 9.56
CA LEU A 48 -14.13 13.55 9.07
C LEU A 48 -14.30 14.97 9.64
N ASP A 49 -13.62 15.28 10.74
CA ASP A 49 -13.72 16.57 11.43
C ASP A 49 -12.75 17.62 10.86
N ASP A 50 -11.92 17.27 9.86
CA ASP A 50 -11.06 18.22 9.12
C ASP A 50 -11.73 18.67 7.79
N PRO A 51 -12.39 19.84 7.75
CA PRO A 51 -13.01 20.36 6.53
C PRO A 51 -12.01 20.82 5.45
N GLU A 52 -10.69 20.76 5.71
CA GLU A 52 -9.62 21.06 4.75
C GLU A 52 -8.87 19.81 4.24
N GLY A 53 -9.39 18.61 4.53
CA GLY A 53 -8.92 17.35 3.94
C GLY A 53 -9.22 17.27 2.45
N ASP A 54 -8.32 17.81 1.63
CA ASP A 54 -8.31 17.71 0.18
C ASP A 54 -8.49 16.26 -0.28
N ALA A 55 -9.67 15.96 -0.81
CA ALA A 55 -10.02 14.70 -1.45
C ALA A 55 -9.36 14.55 -2.85
N THR A 56 -8.07 14.85 -2.95
CA THR A 56 -7.23 14.27 -4.00
C THR A 56 -6.61 13.04 -3.33
N GLU A 57 -7.03 11.80 -3.60
CA GLU A 57 -6.74 11.09 -4.84
C GLU A 57 -7.80 10.00 -5.11
N ALA A 58 -9.05 10.38 -5.39
CA ALA A 58 -10.00 9.48 -6.05
C ALA A 58 -9.82 9.57 -7.58
N GLY A 59 -8.69 9.07 -8.07
CA GLY A 59 -8.29 9.13 -9.49
C GLY A 59 -8.20 7.76 -10.18
N HIS A 60 -9.06 6.80 -9.83
CA HIS A 60 -9.26 5.58 -10.62
C HIS A 60 -10.48 5.73 -11.55
N GLY A 61 -10.22 5.75 -12.86
CA GLY A 61 -11.18 5.33 -13.88
C GLY A 61 -11.95 6.42 -14.64
N ARG A 62 -11.39 6.87 -15.77
CA ARG A 62 -11.99 6.58 -17.09
C ARG A 62 -11.00 6.78 -18.23
#